data_AF-A0A951GZC8-F1
#
_entry.id   AF-A0A951GZC8-F1
#
_cell.length_a   1.000
_cell.length_b   1.000
_cell.length_c   1.000
_cell.angle_alpha   90.00
_cell.angle_beta   90.00
_cell.angle_gamma   90.00
#
_symmetry.space_group_name_H-M   'P 1'
#
loop_
_entity.id
_entity.type
_entity.pdbx_description
1 polymer ?
#
loop_
_entity_poly.entity_id
_entity_poly.type
_entity_poly.pdbx_seq_one_letter_code
_entity_poly.pdbx_strand_id
1 'polypeptide(L)'
;MPAAGVVMIIAVVLIVGVLVVYLVGTILALQRITAGLDQAITGVVQIIEKSAPVGDVVKSINQNLDAGVDLLEGLLVKKAGLEDAVGLVDGLYPGAAEAGLRDFPESTRIRAPRISEVYTRGTLTLARLGREAPIAARSPQGPALRDAAYGSQAARALYPEGRQTRPQLMPRSPVIGTEPREEES
;
A
#
# COMPACT_ATOMS: atom_id res chain seq x y z
N MET A 1 -63.23 -52.59 -19.78
CA MET A 1 -62.92 -51.16 -19.56
C MET A 1 -62.84 -50.47 -20.92
N PRO A 2 -63.43 -49.27 -21.10
CA PRO A 2 -63.39 -48.58 -22.39
C PRO A 2 -61.95 -48.19 -22.74
N ALA A 3 -61.53 -48.44 -23.99
CA ALA A 3 -60.16 -48.19 -24.46
C ALA A 3 -59.69 -46.74 -24.19
N ALA A 4 -60.60 -45.77 -24.29
CA ALA A 4 -60.33 -44.36 -23.99
C ALA A 4 -59.86 -44.12 -22.53
N GLY A 5 -60.40 -44.86 -21.57
CA GLY A 5 -60.02 -44.72 -20.15
C GLY A 5 -58.60 -45.21 -19.90
N VAL A 6 -58.20 -46.30 -20.54
CA VAL A 6 -56.84 -46.87 -20.41
C VAL A 6 -55.80 -45.90 -21.01
N VAL A 7 -56.09 -45.33 -22.18
CA VAL A 7 -55.20 -44.36 -22.84
C VAL A 7 -55.01 -43.11 -21.99
N MET A 8 -56.08 -42.58 -21.39
CA MET A 8 -55.99 -41.39 -20.53
C MET A 8 -55.13 -41.65 -19.29
N ILE A 9 -55.31 -42.79 -18.63
CA ILE A 9 -54.49 -43.17 -17.47
C ILE A 9 -53.01 -43.27 -17.86
N ILE A 10 -52.69 -43.93 -18.97
CA ILE A 10 -51.31 -44.03 -19.46
C ILE A 10 -50.73 -42.64 -19.73
N ALA A 11 -51.47 -41.76 -20.40
CA ALA A 11 -51.03 -40.40 -20.69
C ALA A 11 -50.72 -39.60 -19.42
N VAL A 12 -51.60 -39.67 -18.41
CA VAL A 12 -51.38 -39.00 -17.12
C VAL A 12 -50.15 -39.55 -16.41
N VAL A 13 -49.99 -40.88 -16.36
CA VAL A 13 -48.82 -41.52 -15.75
C VAL A 13 -47.53 -41.09 -16.44
N LEU A 14 -47.53 -40.98 -17.78
CA LEU A 14 -46.37 -40.50 -18.53
C LEU A 14 -46.04 -39.03 -18.21
N ILE A 15 -47.05 -38.16 -18.15
CA ILE A 15 -46.85 -36.74 -17.79
C ILE A 15 -46.29 -36.61 -16.38
N VAL A 16 -46.86 -37.33 -15.42
CA VAL A 16 -46.36 -37.35 -14.03
C VAL A 16 -44.93 -37.89 -13.99
N GLY A 17 -44.63 -38.96 -14.74
CA GLY A 17 -43.29 -39.50 -14.85
C GLY A 17 -42.27 -38.47 -15.35
N VAL A 18 -42.62 -37.72 -16.41
CA VAL A 18 -41.78 -36.65 -16.96
C VAL A 18 -41.55 -35.53 -15.92
N LEU A 19 -42.61 -35.11 -15.22
CA LEU A 19 -42.51 -34.07 -14.19
C LEU A 19 -41.60 -34.49 -13.03
N VAL A 20 -41.69 -35.75 -12.57
CA VAL A 20 -40.83 -36.29 -11.51
C VAL A 20 -39.37 -36.29 -11.95
N VAL A 21 -39.06 -36.76 -13.16
CA VAL A 21 -37.69 -36.77 -13.69
C VAL A 21 -37.14 -35.34 -13.79
N TYR A 22 -37.93 -34.40 -14.28
CA TYR A 22 -37.55 -32.99 -14.35
C TYR A 22 -37.25 -32.42 -12.95
N LEU A 23 -38.14 -32.62 -11.97
CA LEU A 23 -37.97 -32.15 -10.59
C LEU A 23 -36.71 -32.73 -9.93
N VAL A 24 -36.47 -34.03 -10.08
CA VAL A 24 -35.25 -34.67 -9.56
C VAL A 24 -34.01 -34.05 -10.21
N GLY A 25 -34.04 -33.80 -11.52
CA GLY A 25 -32.96 -33.09 -12.23
C GLY A 25 -32.70 -31.71 -11.66
N THR A 26 -33.74 -30.92 -11.40
CA THR A 26 -33.63 -29.58 -10.80
C THR A 26 -33.05 -29.63 -9.39
N ILE A 27 -33.51 -30.57 -8.54
CA ILE A 27 -33.00 -30.74 -7.18
C ILE A 27 -31.50 -31.05 -7.20
N LEU A 28 -31.07 -31.99 -8.04
CA LEU A 28 -29.66 -32.35 -8.18
C LEU A 28 -28.80 -31.16 -8.67
N ALA A 29 -29.34 -30.34 -9.57
CA ALA A 29 -28.66 -29.13 -10.03
C ALA A 29 -28.50 -28.10 -8.88
N LEU A 30 -29.55 -27.85 -8.10
CA LEU A 30 -29.50 -26.95 -6.95
C LEU A 30 -28.54 -27.43 -5.87
N GLN A 31 -28.46 -28.74 -5.62
CA GLN A 31 -27.49 -29.32 -4.68
C GLN A 31 -26.05 -29.06 -5.13
N ARG A 32 -25.74 -29.19 -6.43
CA ARG A 32 -24.41 -28.88 -6.97
C ARG A 32 -24.04 -27.41 -6.81
N ILE A 33 -24.99 -26.51 -7.04
CA ILE A 33 -24.80 -25.07 -6.86
C ILE A 33 -24.50 -24.76 -5.39
N THR A 34 -25.27 -25.35 -4.47
CA THR A 34 -25.08 -25.15 -3.03
C THR A 34 -23.70 -25.62 -2.58
N ALA A 35 -23.26 -26.81 -3.02
CA ALA A 35 -21.93 -27.31 -2.69
C ALA A 35 -20.80 -26.43 -3.29
N GLY A 36 -20.98 -25.94 -4.51
CA GLY A 36 -20.04 -24.99 -5.12
C GLY A 36 -19.97 -23.66 -4.37
N LEU A 37 -21.12 -23.18 -3.86
CA LEU A 37 -21.18 -21.97 -3.04
C LEU A 37 -20.47 -22.16 -1.70
N ASP A 38 -20.65 -23.30 -1.03
CA ASP A 38 -19.96 -23.61 0.23
C ASP A 38 -18.43 -23.62 0.05
N GLN A 39 -17.94 -24.16 -1.07
CA GLN A 39 -16.53 -24.14 -1.40
C GLN A 39 -16.01 -22.70 -1.62
N ALA A 40 -16.78 -21.87 -2.32
CA ALA A 40 -16.44 -20.47 -2.54
C ALA A 40 -16.41 -19.68 -1.23
N ILE A 41 -17.41 -19.86 -0.36
CA ILE A 41 -17.47 -19.23 0.97
C ILE A 41 -16.25 -19.62 1.80
N THR A 42 -15.89 -20.90 1.81
CA THR A 42 -14.69 -21.39 2.51
C THR A 42 -13.43 -20.69 2.00
N GLY A 43 -13.29 -20.53 0.68
CA GLY A 43 -12.17 -19.79 0.08
C GLY A 43 -12.12 -18.33 0.50
N VAL A 44 -13.26 -17.63 0.55
CA VAL A 44 -13.35 -16.24 0.99
C VAL A 44 -12.96 -16.08 2.45
N VAL A 45 -13.41 -16.98 3.33
CA VAL A 45 -13.03 -16.96 4.76
C VAL A 45 -11.52 -17.08 4.93
N GLN A 46 -10.87 -18.00 4.19
CA GLN A 46 -9.41 -18.14 4.22
C GLN A 46 -8.67 -16.89 3.74
N ILE A 47 -9.23 -16.16 2.76
CA ILE A 47 -8.65 -14.88 2.31
C ILE A 47 -8.72 -13.85 3.43
N ILE A 48 -9.85 -13.76 4.12
CA ILE A 48 -10.03 -12.84 5.26
C ILE A 48 -9.02 -13.17 6.36
N GLU A 49 -8.90 -14.45 6.75
CA GLU A 49 -7.93 -14.89 7.76
C GLU A 49 -6.48 -14.58 7.37
N LYS A 50 -6.11 -14.82 6.10
CA LYS A 50 -4.75 -14.54 5.60
C LYS A 50 -4.45 -13.04 5.46
N SER A 51 -5.47 -12.21 5.28
CA SER A 51 -5.33 -10.76 5.13
C SER A 51 -5.46 -9.99 6.45
N ALA A 52 -6.04 -10.59 7.49
CA ALA A 52 -6.10 -10.04 8.83
C ALA A 52 -4.77 -9.44 9.34
N PRO A 53 -3.61 -10.14 9.26
CA PRO A 53 -2.34 -9.57 9.74
C PRO A 53 -1.86 -8.34 8.95
N VAL A 54 -2.34 -8.14 7.72
CA VAL A 54 -1.99 -6.96 6.93
C VAL A 54 -2.57 -5.70 7.57
N GLY A 55 -3.75 -5.79 8.19
CA GLY A 55 -4.37 -4.67 8.90
C GLY A 55 -3.49 -4.14 10.05
N ASP A 56 -2.95 -5.06 10.85
CA ASP A 56 -2.06 -4.71 11.96
C ASP A 56 -0.74 -4.13 11.47
N VAL A 57 -0.19 -4.66 10.37
CA VAL A 57 1.03 -4.12 9.74
C VAL A 57 0.77 -2.69 9.23
N VAL A 58 -0.32 -2.45 8.52
CA VAL A 58 -0.68 -1.11 8.02
C VAL A 58 -0.87 -0.13 9.17
N LYS A 59 -1.53 -0.57 10.25
CA LYS A 59 -1.71 0.25 11.45
C LYS A 59 -0.36 0.62 12.09
N SER A 60 0.55 -0.35 12.23
CA SER A 60 1.90 -0.12 12.75
C SER A 60 2.72 0.81 11.86
N ILE A 61 2.65 0.64 10.53
CA ILE A 61 3.31 1.53 9.57
C ILE A 61 2.80 2.96 9.75
N ASN A 62 1.49 3.16 9.79
CA ASN A 62 0.92 4.50 9.94
C ASN A 62 1.33 5.13 11.27
N GLN A 63 1.31 4.38 12.38
CA GLN A 63 1.77 4.87 13.68
C GLN A 63 3.24 5.32 13.65
N ASN A 64 4.11 4.52 13.02
CA ASN A 64 5.53 4.86 12.92
C ASN A 64 5.78 6.04 11.97
N LEU A 65 5.00 6.14 10.88
CA LEU A 65 5.08 7.26 9.95
C LEU A 65 4.60 8.56 10.60
N ASP A 66 3.50 8.52 11.36
CA ASP A 66 3.01 9.67 12.11
C ASP A 66 4.05 10.13 13.14
N ALA A 67 4.57 9.21 13.96
CA ALA A 67 5.64 9.55 14.91
C ALA A 67 6.92 10.08 14.24
N GLY A 68 7.25 9.56 13.05
CA GLY A 68 8.37 10.05 12.25
C GLY A 68 8.14 11.46 11.72
N VAL A 69 6.92 11.78 11.27
CA VAL A 69 6.53 13.12 10.83
C VAL A 69 6.62 14.09 12.00
N ASP A 70 6.05 13.75 13.15
CA ASP A 70 6.08 14.59 14.37
C ASP A 70 7.53 14.94 14.76
N LEU A 71 8.43 13.94 14.75
CA LEU A 71 9.85 14.15 15.02
C LEU A 71 10.53 15.06 13.98
N LEU A 72 10.24 14.86 12.69
CA LEU A 72 10.84 15.64 11.61
C LEU A 72 10.35 17.10 11.63
N GLU A 73 9.06 17.33 11.86
CA GLU A 73 8.49 18.66 12.02
C GLU A 73 9.10 19.36 13.25
N GLY A 74 9.17 18.65 14.38
CA GLY A 74 9.79 19.16 15.60
C GLY A 74 11.27 19.52 15.42
N LEU A 75 12.04 18.67 14.72
CA LEU A 75 13.44 18.97 14.39
C LEU A 75 13.57 20.15 13.43
N LEU A 76 12.69 20.24 12.43
CA LEU A 76 12.70 21.33 11.46
C LEU A 76 12.43 22.67 12.16
N VAL A 77 11.39 22.76 12.99
CA VAL A 77 11.08 23.97 13.76
C VAL A 77 12.18 24.29 14.75
N LYS A 78 12.77 23.30 15.42
CA LYS A 78 13.88 23.52 16.35
C LYS A 78 15.14 24.07 15.68
N LYS A 79 15.37 23.75 14.39
CA LYS A 79 16.59 24.13 13.66
C LYS A 79 16.43 25.38 12.80
N ALA A 80 15.29 25.55 12.16
CA ALA A 80 15.01 26.67 11.28
C ALA A 80 14.19 27.78 11.95
N GLY A 81 13.43 27.45 13.00
CA GLY A 81 12.34 28.31 13.48
C GLY A 81 11.05 28.05 12.70
N LEU A 82 9.91 28.44 13.28
CA LEU A 82 8.59 28.07 12.76
C LEU A 82 8.29 28.71 11.39
N GLU A 83 8.63 29.99 11.20
CA GLU A 83 8.38 30.72 9.94
C GLU A 83 9.20 30.14 8.78
N ASP A 84 10.48 29.89 9.02
CA ASP A 84 11.38 29.32 8.02
C ASP A 84 11.08 27.84 7.75
N ALA A 85 10.62 27.08 8.75
CA ALA A 85 10.15 25.71 8.55
C ALA A 85 8.96 25.65 7.58
N VAL A 86 7.96 26.51 7.80
CA VAL A 86 6.79 26.67 6.91
C VAL A 86 7.24 27.10 5.52
N GLY A 87 8.14 28.08 5.44
CA GLY A 87 8.76 28.50 4.18
C GLY A 87 9.41 27.32 3.47
N LEU A 88 10.29 26.57 4.15
CA LEU A 88 11.06 25.46 3.60
C LEU A 88 10.17 24.36 3.01
N VAL A 89 9.11 23.99 3.73
CA VAL A 89 8.11 23.03 3.26
C VAL A 89 7.43 23.54 1.99
N ASP A 90 6.97 24.79 1.98
CA ASP A 90 6.25 25.36 0.83
C ASP A 90 7.13 25.48 -0.42
N GLY A 91 8.39 25.91 -0.29
CA GLY A 91 9.25 26.02 -1.46
C GLY A 91 9.89 24.69 -1.92
N LEU A 92 9.87 23.64 -1.09
CA LEU A 92 10.14 22.26 -1.52
C LEU A 92 8.94 21.64 -2.23
N TYR A 93 7.75 21.85 -1.67
CA TYR A 93 6.47 21.35 -2.16
C TYR A 93 5.42 22.49 -2.15
N PRO A 94 5.24 23.21 -3.27
CA PRO A 94 4.31 24.34 -3.34
C PRO A 94 2.90 23.98 -2.88
N GLY A 95 2.37 24.72 -1.92
CA GLY A 95 1.06 24.51 -1.31
C GLY A 95 1.03 23.49 -0.16
N ALA A 96 2.13 22.76 0.10
CA ALA A 96 2.15 21.77 1.17
C ALA A 96 2.10 22.39 2.57
N ALA A 97 2.54 23.65 2.71
CA ALA A 97 2.52 24.34 4.00
C ALA A 97 1.14 24.94 4.36
N GLU A 98 0.15 24.91 3.45
CA GLU A 98 -1.20 25.45 3.70
C GLU A 98 -1.92 24.70 4.85
N ALA A 99 -1.68 23.39 4.96
CA ALA A 99 -2.22 22.57 6.03
C ALA A 99 -1.54 22.85 7.40
N GLY A 100 -0.42 23.56 7.41
CA GLY A 100 0.43 23.72 8.59
C GLY A 100 1.16 22.44 8.99
N LEU A 101 2.05 22.58 9.97
CA LEU A 101 2.70 21.49 10.69
C LEU A 101 1.75 21.00 11.79
N ARG A 102 1.67 19.68 11.97
CA ARG A 102 0.68 19.02 12.84
C ARG A 102 0.83 19.41 14.30
N ASP A 103 2.07 19.42 14.78
CA ASP A 103 2.40 19.74 16.17
C ASP A 103 2.51 21.25 16.45
N PHE A 104 2.36 22.08 15.41
CA PHE A 104 2.49 23.53 15.51
C PHE A 104 1.27 24.22 14.91
N PRO A 105 0.12 24.27 15.60
CA PRO A 105 -1.13 24.79 15.04
C PRO A 105 -1.02 26.26 14.58
N GLU A 106 -0.17 27.06 15.23
CA GLU A 106 0.20 28.42 14.81
C GLU A 106 0.77 28.51 13.38
N SER A 107 1.36 27.44 12.84
CA SER A 107 1.93 27.41 11.49
C SER A 107 0.91 27.70 10.39
N THR A 108 -0.36 27.35 10.60
CA THR A 108 -1.46 27.61 9.65
C THR A 108 -1.72 29.10 9.42
N ARG A 109 -1.28 29.96 10.35
CA ARG A 109 -1.45 31.41 10.27
C ARG A 109 -0.24 32.11 9.67
N ILE A 110 0.86 31.37 9.45
CA ILE A 110 2.10 31.91 8.92
C ILE A 110 2.01 31.94 7.41
N ARG A 111 2.20 33.12 6.84
CA ARG A 111 2.39 33.25 5.41
C ARG A 111 3.81 32.79 5.07
N ALA A 112 3.92 31.66 4.37
CA ALA A 112 5.22 31.08 4.00
C ALA A 112 6.12 32.13 3.34
N PRO A 113 7.32 32.41 3.90
CA PRO A 113 8.27 33.31 3.26
C PRO A 113 8.76 32.71 1.94
N ARG A 114 9.01 33.55 0.94
CA ARG A 114 9.58 33.10 -0.33
C ARG A 114 11.01 32.65 -0.12
N ILE A 115 11.22 31.34 0.07
CA ILE A 115 12.55 30.81 0.38
C ILE A 115 13.60 31.19 -0.69
N SER A 116 13.19 31.39 -1.94
CA SER A 116 14.07 31.86 -3.03
C SER A 116 14.67 33.25 -2.80
N GLU A 117 14.09 34.03 -1.90
CA GLU A 117 14.52 35.38 -1.52
C GLU A 117 15.28 35.37 -0.19
N VAL A 118 15.02 34.38 0.69
CA VAL A 118 15.59 34.30 2.05
C VAL A 118 16.82 33.39 2.15
N TYR A 119 16.86 32.29 1.37
CA TYR A 119 17.96 31.33 1.39
C TYR A 119 18.75 31.34 0.09
N THR A 120 20.08 31.21 0.19
CA THR A 120 20.97 31.22 -0.97
C THR A 120 20.68 30.05 -1.92
N ARG A 121 20.78 30.28 -3.23
CA ARG A 121 20.51 29.26 -4.28
C ARG A 121 21.09 27.87 -3.98
N GLY A 122 22.26 27.78 -3.34
CA GLY A 122 22.91 26.50 -3.01
C GLY A 122 22.12 25.61 -2.04
N THR A 123 21.44 26.20 -1.06
CA THR A 123 20.60 25.45 -0.09
C THR A 123 19.32 24.91 -0.74
N LEU A 124 18.70 25.70 -1.61
CA LEU A 124 17.58 25.27 -2.45
C LEU A 124 17.98 24.17 -3.45
N THR A 125 19.20 24.23 -3.99
CA THR A 125 19.72 23.17 -4.87
C THR A 125 19.92 21.86 -4.11
N LEU A 126 20.46 21.88 -2.88
CA LEU A 126 20.59 20.68 -2.05
C LEU A 126 19.23 20.11 -1.62
N ALA A 127 18.29 20.98 -1.26
CA ALA A 127 16.93 20.56 -0.92
C ALA A 127 16.20 19.97 -2.15
N ARG A 128 16.40 20.54 -3.35
CA ARG A 128 15.91 19.99 -4.63
C ARG A 128 16.63 18.70 -5.04
N LEU A 129 17.90 18.53 -4.70
CA LEU A 129 18.61 17.27 -4.91
C LEU A 129 18.00 16.15 -4.07
N GLY A 130 17.50 16.46 -2.86
CA GLY A 130 16.68 15.54 -2.06
C GLY A 130 15.37 15.13 -2.76
N ARG A 131 14.72 16.06 -3.48
CA ARG A 131 13.55 15.77 -4.34
C ARG A 131 13.90 14.91 -5.55
N GLU A 132 15.11 15.07 -6.09
CA GLU A 132 15.63 14.29 -7.21
C GLU A 132 16.28 12.97 -6.78
N ALA A 133 16.38 12.72 -5.47
CA ALA A 133 16.79 11.42 -4.96
C ALA A 133 15.79 10.35 -5.44
N PRO A 134 16.23 9.14 -5.81
CA PRO A 134 15.37 8.10 -6.40
C PRO A 134 14.10 7.76 -5.60
N ILE A 135 14.10 8.05 -4.29
CA ILE A 135 12.98 7.83 -3.36
C ILE A 135 11.89 8.92 -3.51
N ALA A 136 12.28 10.17 -3.82
CA ALA A 136 11.37 11.32 -3.98
C ALA A 136 11.03 11.62 -5.45
N ALA A 137 11.92 11.26 -6.39
CA ALA A 137 11.73 11.49 -7.83
C ALA A 137 10.59 10.65 -8.45
N ARG A 138 10.07 9.65 -7.71
CA ARG A 138 9.04 8.72 -8.17
C ARG A 138 7.94 8.41 -7.14
N SER A 139 7.65 9.31 -6.21
CA SER A 139 6.41 9.23 -5.43
C SER A 139 5.44 10.36 -5.82
N PRO A 140 4.20 10.04 -6.23
CA PRO A 140 3.50 10.78 -7.26
C PRO A 140 2.36 11.64 -6.70
N GLN A 141 1.95 12.65 -7.47
CA GLN A 141 0.60 13.17 -7.37
C GLN A 141 -0.38 12.02 -7.70
N GLY A 142 -1.02 11.45 -6.68
CA GLY A 142 -2.03 10.39 -6.82
C GLY A 142 -2.14 9.48 -5.59
N PRO A 143 -3.21 8.68 -5.44
CA PRO A 143 -3.54 7.88 -4.24
C PRO A 143 -2.63 6.65 -4.04
N ALA A 144 -1.35 6.73 -4.40
CA ALA A 144 -0.36 5.66 -4.32
C ALA A 144 -0.08 5.18 -2.88
N LEU A 145 -0.38 5.99 -1.86
CA LEU A 145 -0.28 5.59 -0.46
C LEU A 145 -1.41 4.65 0.00
N ARG A 146 -2.43 4.41 -0.82
CA ARG A 146 -3.56 3.53 -0.48
C ARG A 146 -3.67 2.27 -1.34
N ASP A 147 -2.80 2.10 -2.34
CA ASP A 147 -2.81 0.93 -3.24
C ASP A 147 -1.47 0.19 -3.18
N ALA A 148 -1.45 -0.91 -2.44
CA ALA A 148 -0.27 -1.77 -2.29
C ALA A 148 0.20 -2.38 -3.62
N ALA A 149 -0.70 -2.57 -4.59
CA ALA A 149 -0.35 -3.10 -5.91
C ALA A 149 0.44 -2.05 -6.71
N TYR A 150 0.02 -0.78 -6.66
CA TYR A 150 0.73 0.33 -7.30
C TYR A 150 2.12 0.54 -6.69
N GLY A 151 2.23 0.54 -5.35
CA GLY A 151 3.51 0.65 -4.65
C GLY A 151 4.49 -0.47 -5.00
N SER A 152 4.01 -1.72 -5.09
CA SER A 152 4.86 -2.85 -5.50
C SER A 152 5.30 -2.76 -6.96
N GLN A 153 4.49 -2.22 -7.86
CA GLN A 153 4.84 -2.10 -9.28
C GLN A 153 5.84 -0.97 -9.53
N ALA A 154 5.69 0.18 -8.86
CA ALA A 154 6.63 1.29 -8.95
C ALA A 154 8.04 0.91 -8.46
N ALA A 155 8.12 0.15 -7.36
CA ALA A 155 9.39 -0.37 -6.85
C ALA A 155 10.06 -1.37 -7.82
N ARG A 156 9.27 -2.26 -8.46
CA ARG A 156 9.79 -3.21 -9.47
C ARG A 156 10.22 -2.52 -10.76
N ALA A 157 9.56 -1.42 -11.15
CA ALA A 157 9.94 -0.61 -12.30
C ALA A 157 11.20 0.25 -12.04
N LEU A 158 11.55 0.49 -10.78
CA LEU A 158 12.80 1.15 -10.39
C LEU A 158 13.99 0.17 -10.35
N TYR A 159 13.73 -1.09 -10.03
CA TYR A 159 14.74 -2.15 -9.96
C TYR A 159 14.33 -3.34 -10.85
N PRO A 160 14.50 -3.22 -12.19
CA PRO A 160 14.07 -4.23 -13.15
C PRO A 160 14.94 -5.51 -13.12
N GLU A 161 16.16 -5.40 -12.61
CA GLU A 161 17.09 -6.51 -12.42
C GLU A 161 16.62 -7.39 -11.25
N GLY A 162 16.52 -8.71 -11.49
CA GLY A 162 15.94 -9.68 -10.57
C GLY A 162 16.54 -9.66 -9.17
N ARG A 163 15.75 -10.12 -8.18
CA ARG A 163 16.15 -10.27 -6.77
C ARG A 163 17.61 -10.73 -6.70
N GLN A 164 18.44 -9.93 -6.03
CA GLN A 164 19.83 -10.25 -5.76
C GLN A 164 19.90 -11.57 -4.99
N THR A 165 20.09 -12.68 -5.70
CA THR A 165 20.31 -14.01 -5.14
C THR A 165 21.74 -14.03 -4.60
N ARG A 166 21.86 -13.68 -3.32
CA ARG A 166 23.08 -13.45 -2.53
C ARG A 166 23.86 -12.16 -2.88
N PRO A 167 24.16 -11.31 -1.89
CA PRO A 167 25.21 -10.31 -2.04
C PRO A 167 26.53 -11.03 -2.36
N GLN A 168 27.27 -10.58 -3.38
CA GLN A 168 28.68 -10.94 -3.49
C GLN A 168 29.38 -10.42 -2.23
N LEU A 169 30.21 -11.25 -1.59
CA LEU A 169 30.99 -10.85 -0.44
C LEU A 169 31.90 -9.69 -0.87
N MET A 170 31.51 -8.47 -0.53
CA MET A 170 32.36 -7.29 -0.74
C MET A 170 33.52 -7.34 0.25
N PRO A 171 34.72 -6.88 -0.15
CA PRO A 171 35.82 -6.66 0.78
C PRO A 171 35.33 -5.80 1.94
N ARG A 172 35.59 -6.23 3.18
CA ARG A 172 35.18 -5.45 4.36
C ARG A 172 35.81 -4.07 4.29
N SER A 173 35.00 -3.04 4.53
CA SER A 173 35.48 -1.68 4.67
C SER A 173 36.52 -1.62 5.80
N PRO A 174 37.63 -0.90 5.61
CA PRO A 174 38.64 -0.76 6.65
C PRO A 174 38.03 -0.08 7.88
N VAL A 175 38.29 -0.66 9.05
CA VAL A 175 37.86 -0.12 10.34
C VAL A 175 38.88 0.94 10.75
N ILE A 176 38.46 2.19 10.83
CA ILE A 176 39.31 3.28 11.32
C ILE A 176 39.68 2.97 12.78
N GLY A 177 40.98 2.81 13.06
CA GLY A 177 41.52 2.53 14.40
C GLY A 177 42.21 1.18 14.59
N THR A 178 42.32 0.34 13.55
CA THR A 178 43.09 -0.91 13.60
C THR A 178 44.35 -0.81 12.74
N GLU A 179 45.29 0.06 13.12
CA GLU A 179 46.68 -0.16 12.74
C GLU A 179 47.43 -0.77 13.94
N PRO A 180 48.27 -1.79 13.71
CA PRO A 180 49.23 -2.19 14.73
C PRO A 180 50.22 -1.04 14.93
N ARG A 181 50.37 -0.60 16.19
CA ARG A 181 51.51 0.22 16.60
C ARG A 181 52.77 -0.61 16.35
N GLU A 182 53.52 -0.28 15.31
CA GLU A 182 54.92 -0.69 15.19
C GLU A 182 55.82 0.42 15.75
N GLU A 183 56.81 -0.04 16.50
CA GLU A 183 57.57 0.65 17.53
C GLU A 183 58.51 1.73 16.99
N GLU A 184 58.58 2.83 17.73
CA GLU A 184 59.61 3.86 17.61
C GLU A 184 60.89 3.32 18.30
N SER A 185 61.95 3.09 17.52
CA SER A 185 63.35 3.06 17.98
C SER A 185 64.27 3.63 16.92
#